data_AF-A0A2X0NYV9-F1
#
_entry.id   AF-A0A2X0NYV9-F1
#
_cell.length_a   1.000
_cell.length_b   1.000
_cell.length_c   1.000
_cell.angle_alpha   90.00
_cell.angle_beta   90.00
_cell.angle_gamma   90.00
#
_symmetry.space_group_name_H-M   'P 1'
#
loop_
_entity.id
_entity.type
_entity.pdbx_description
1 polymer ?
#
loop_
_entity_poly.entity_id
_entity_poly.type
_entity_poly.pdbx_seq_one_letter_code
_entity_poly.pdbx_strand_id
1 'polypeptide(L)'
;MPALSRRSHRINSKSTVMAVGSVSSYTTSSSSASDSSSQPRSVRSRYSVESSSTQATSAMLPSDHQHHTEHVRASMNAASTPDAMPAFKARTVHLPLQLPASPRPLADVDCTTLVVDAELADVPIGYVLAQMRAMGALLLNAATHVSIEIPNALQLPAYLWATSDSHRIASELAHSSSRTPTCLPPPPTHILAVRAPDVERVLLVPVHGLLFASRSSSLSILSSAPQFQPGFPDHPALPSSLTPTSADDNPDRIALPVVELKLPSAIAFPLLLTFIYTQNNSLLLSSLLPKPMGAASEAFSSPTTATELAEALRSCPEKLLLHRVSLVHALWQDVVALSINDKLLWATMRFAWAVLVGAMACQRRDEALERMDRQV
;
A
#
# COMPACT_ATOMS: atom_id res chain seq x y z
N MET A 1 18.00 51.56 -12.13
CA MET A 1 17.75 51.95 -13.54
C MET A 1 19.11 52.00 -14.21
N PRO A 2 19.48 51.02 -15.07
CA PRO A 2 18.90 50.74 -16.39
C PRO A 2 18.37 49.29 -16.50
N ALA A 3 17.25 49.00 -17.18
CA ALA A 3 16.99 48.91 -18.63
C ALA A 3 17.20 47.48 -19.20
N LEU A 4 16.08 46.74 -19.14
CA LEU A 4 15.53 45.72 -20.05
C LEU A 4 16.38 45.22 -21.23
N SER A 5 16.45 43.89 -21.37
CA SER A 5 16.43 43.24 -22.69
C SER A 5 15.65 41.93 -22.61
N ARG A 6 14.38 41.97 -23.04
CA ARG A 6 13.52 40.80 -23.29
C ARG A 6 13.82 40.29 -24.69
N ARG A 7 14.29 39.05 -24.81
CA ARG A 7 14.45 38.35 -26.09
C ARG A 7 13.30 37.35 -26.25
N SER A 8 12.31 37.72 -27.07
CA SER A 8 11.23 36.84 -27.50
C SER A 8 11.73 35.88 -28.58
N HIS A 9 11.64 34.57 -28.33
CA HIS A 9 11.80 33.55 -29.36
C HIS A 9 10.49 33.33 -30.10
N ARG A 10 10.56 33.49 -31.42
CA ARG A 10 9.48 33.32 -32.39
C ARG A 10 9.40 31.84 -32.79
N ILE A 11 8.28 31.19 -32.51
CA ILE A 11 7.96 29.83 -32.93
C ILE A 11 7.41 29.90 -34.36
N ASN A 12 8.07 29.23 -35.31
CA ASN A 12 7.60 29.04 -36.68
C ASN A 12 7.07 27.60 -36.82
N SER A 13 5.75 27.43 -36.77
CA SER A 13 5.08 26.18 -37.11
C SER A 13 4.68 26.22 -38.58
N LYS A 14 5.36 25.43 -39.42
CA LYS A 14 4.93 25.18 -40.81
C LYS A 14 3.86 24.09 -40.79
N SER A 15 2.66 24.48 -41.20
CA SER A 15 1.53 23.60 -41.53
C SER A 15 1.74 23.03 -42.93
N THR A 16 1.77 21.70 -43.05
CA THR A 16 1.70 21.01 -44.34
C THR A 16 0.36 20.30 -44.42
N VAL A 17 -0.49 20.85 -45.28
CA VAL A 17 -1.75 20.26 -45.74
C VAL A 17 -1.42 19.34 -46.91
N MET A 18 -1.85 18.08 -46.83
CA MET A 18 -1.99 17.19 -47.99
C MET A 18 -3.38 16.58 -47.93
N ALA A 19 -4.12 16.77 -49.02
CA ALA A 19 -5.47 16.30 -49.22
C ALA A 19 -5.53 15.35 -50.42
N VAL A 20 -6.59 14.54 -50.40
CA VAL A 20 -7.28 13.86 -51.52
C VAL A 20 -6.73 12.51 -51.99
N GLY A 21 -7.64 11.52 -51.91
CA GLY A 21 -7.55 10.23 -52.59
C GLY A 21 -8.78 9.35 -52.34
N SER A 22 -9.95 9.74 -52.86
CA SER A 22 -11.07 8.81 -53.13
C SER A 22 -10.69 7.87 -54.28
N VAL A 23 -11.15 6.61 -54.32
CA VAL A 23 -12.31 6.07 -55.11
C VAL A 23 -12.42 4.55 -54.87
N SER A 24 -13.67 4.05 -54.93
CA SER A 24 -14.12 2.75 -55.47
C SER A 24 -14.58 1.66 -54.49
N SER A 25 -15.90 1.67 -54.36
CA SER A 25 -16.87 0.58 -54.19
C SER A 25 -16.57 -0.74 -54.91
N TYR A 26 -16.84 -1.86 -54.23
CA TYR A 26 -17.30 -3.11 -54.84
C TYR A 26 -18.32 -3.85 -53.93
N THR A 27 -19.51 -4.00 -54.50
CA THR A 27 -20.42 -5.17 -54.54
C THR A 27 -20.64 -6.04 -53.29
N THR A 28 -21.92 -6.07 -52.93
CA THR A 28 -22.69 -7.10 -52.25
C THR A 28 -22.41 -8.54 -52.71
N SER A 29 -22.27 -9.44 -51.73
CA SER A 29 -22.67 -10.84 -51.87
C SER A 29 -23.13 -11.39 -50.52
N SER A 30 -24.37 -11.84 -50.54
CA SER A 30 -25.10 -12.54 -49.50
C SER A 30 -24.70 -14.02 -49.44
N SER A 31 -24.46 -14.56 -48.25
CA SER A 31 -24.51 -16.00 -48.00
C SER A 31 -24.75 -16.33 -46.52
N SER A 32 -25.95 -16.83 -46.28
CA SER A 32 -26.29 -18.02 -45.47
C SER A 32 -25.62 -18.24 -44.11
N ALA A 33 -26.47 -18.10 -43.09
CA ALA A 33 -26.59 -18.88 -41.87
C ALA A 33 -25.75 -20.17 -41.76
N SER A 34 -25.00 -20.25 -40.66
CA SER A 34 -24.80 -21.50 -39.92
C SER A 34 -24.60 -21.18 -38.44
N ASP A 35 -25.59 -21.64 -37.69
CA ASP A 35 -25.70 -21.67 -36.24
C ASP A 35 -24.58 -22.54 -35.65
N SER A 36 -23.81 -22.03 -34.69
CA SER A 36 -22.87 -22.82 -33.88
C SER A 36 -22.62 -22.10 -32.56
N SER A 37 -23.57 -22.28 -31.64
CA SER A 37 -23.41 -21.88 -30.24
C SER A 37 -22.27 -22.67 -29.60
N SER A 38 -21.15 -22.01 -29.35
CA SER A 38 -20.10 -22.51 -28.47
C SER A 38 -19.96 -21.55 -27.31
N GLN A 39 -20.57 -21.92 -26.18
CA GLN A 39 -20.41 -21.21 -24.91
C GLN A 39 -18.94 -21.29 -24.46
N PRO A 40 -18.29 -20.17 -24.11
CA PRO A 40 -17.00 -20.23 -23.45
C PRO A 40 -17.20 -20.68 -21.99
N ARG A 41 -16.60 -21.83 -21.66
CA ARG A 41 -16.45 -22.30 -20.27
C ARG A 41 -15.67 -21.25 -19.47
N SER A 42 -16.35 -20.63 -18.52
CA SER A 42 -15.76 -19.79 -17.47
C SER A 42 -14.83 -20.65 -16.61
N VAL A 43 -13.52 -20.54 -16.86
CA VAL A 43 -12.48 -21.14 -16.01
C VAL A 43 -12.35 -20.26 -14.79
N ARG A 44 -13.03 -20.65 -13.72
CA ARG A 44 -12.96 -20.04 -12.39
C ARG A 44 -11.58 -20.33 -11.80
N SER A 45 -10.64 -19.41 -11.96
CA SER A 45 -9.33 -19.47 -11.31
C SER A 45 -9.52 -19.35 -9.79
N ARG A 46 -9.34 -20.48 -9.08
CA ARG A 46 -9.31 -20.51 -7.61
C ARG A 46 -7.89 -20.21 -7.16
N TYR A 47 -7.58 -18.94 -6.96
CA TYR A 47 -6.45 -18.58 -6.11
C TYR A 47 -6.91 -18.70 -4.65
N SER A 48 -6.57 -19.81 -4.00
CA SER A 48 -6.52 -19.85 -2.54
C SER A 48 -5.33 -18.98 -2.13
N VAL A 49 -5.62 -17.75 -1.72
CA VAL A 49 -4.66 -16.95 -0.96
C VAL A 49 -4.71 -17.51 0.46
N GLU A 50 -3.91 -18.55 0.70
CA GLU A 50 -3.49 -18.84 2.07
C GLU A 50 -2.88 -17.54 2.59
N SER A 51 -3.39 -17.10 3.73
CA SER A 51 -2.91 -15.92 4.41
C SER A 51 -1.51 -16.23 4.93
N SER A 52 -0.52 -16.14 4.03
CA SER A 52 0.88 -16.09 4.40
C SER A 52 1.01 -14.91 5.34
N SER A 53 1.15 -15.22 6.62
CA SER A 53 1.60 -14.26 7.62
C SER A 53 2.85 -13.63 7.05
N THR A 54 2.75 -12.38 6.59
CA THR A 54 3.90 -11.55 6.28
C THR A 54 4.71 -11.50 7.56
N GLN A 55 5.70 -12.38 7.69
CA GLN A 55 6.78 -12.21 8.64
C GLN A 55 7.54 -10.98 8.16
N ALA A 56 7.05 -9.81 8.53
CA ALA A 56 7.90 -8.65 8.63
C ALA A 56 9.03 -9.10 9.56
N THR A 57 10.24 -9.17 9.01
CA THR A 57 11.47 -9.37 9.78
C THR A 57 11.62 -8.16 10.71
N SER A 58 10.92 -8.19 11.84
CA SER A 58 11.11 -7.27 12.94
C SER A 58 12.44 -7.63 13.57
N ALA A 59 13.53 -7.12 13.00
CA ALA A 59 14.82 -7.21 13.66
C ALA A 59 14.73 -6.41 14.95
N MET A 60 14.88 -7.13 16.06
CA MET A 60 14.97 -6.56 17.38
C MET A 60 16.31 -5.82 17.48
N LEU A 61 16.29 -4.48 17.46
CA LEU A 61 17.39 -3.73 18.04
C LEU A 61 17.23 -3.79 19.57
N PRO A 62 18.22 -4.31 20.32
CA PRO A 62 18.17 -4.30 21.77
C PRO A 62 18.22 -2.86 22.28
N SER A 63 17.25 -2.48 23.10
CA SER A 63 17.36 -1.28 23.92
C SER A 63 18.21 -1.63 25.13
N ASP A 64 19.48 -1.21 25.11
CA ASP A 64 20.35 -1.34 26.27
C ASP A 64 19.83 -0.45 27.42
N HIS A 65 19.23 -1.09 28.41
CA HIS A 65 19.14 -0.56 29.78
C HIS A 65 20.20 -1.28 30.60
N GLN A 66 21.33 -0.59 30.78
CA GLN A 66 22.40 -1.01 31.68
C GLN A 66 21.86 -1.08 33.11
N HIS A 67 21.80 -2.30 33.65
CA HIS A 67 21.71 -2.54 35.08
C HIS A 67 23.04 -2.16 35.74
N HIS A 68 23.06 -1.03 36.44
CA HIS A 68 24.08 -0.76 37.44
C HIS A 68 23.53 -1.21 38.80
N THR A 69 23.96 -2.38 39.24
CA THR A 69 23.62 -2.96 40.54
C THR A 69 24.73 -2.60 41.52
N GLU A 70 24.53 -1.57 42.35
CA GLU A 70 25.31 -1.39 43.57
C GLU A 70 24.40 -1.28 44.80
N HIS A 71 24.78 -2.08 45.79
CA HIS A 71 24.18 -2.24 47.10
C HIS A 71 24.20 -0.93 47.91
N VAL A 72 23.02 -0.44 48.34
CA VAL A 72 22.89 0.32 49.59
C VAL A 72 21.69 -0.19 50.38
N ARG A 73 21.98 -0.57 51.62
CA ARG A 73 21.09 -1.19 52.60
C ARG A 73 20.42 -0.10 53.46
N ALA A 74 19.13 -0.31 53.70
CA ALA A 74 18.30 0.20 54.80
C ALA A 74 18.09 1.73 54.93
N SER A 75 16.85 2.16 54.69
CA SER A 75 16.13 2.99 55.66
C SER A 75 14.62 2.78 55.47
N MET A 76 14.02 2.03 56.40
CA MET A 76 12.58 1.98 56.57
C MET A 76 12.17 3.28 57.26
N ASN A 77 11.32 4.08 56.61
CA ASN A 77 10.17 4.76 57.22
C ASN A 77 9.58 5.82 56.27
N ALA A 78 8.26 5.94 56.36
CA ALA A 78 7.41 7.09 56.06
C ALA A 78 6.57 7.07 54.76
N ALA A 79 5.25 7.02 55.01
CA ALA A 79 4.14 7.62 54.28
C ALA A 79 3.76 7.04 52.91
N SER A 80 3.00 5.94 52.95
CA SER A 80 2.11 5.53 51.88
C SER A 80 0.93 6.51 51.76
N THR A 81 1.05 7.52 50.89
CA THR A 81 -0.13 8.26 50.39
C THR A 81 -0.80 7.43 49.30
N PRO A 82 -2.10 7.10 49.42
CA PRO A 82 -2.85 6.50 48.32
C PRO A 82 -3.00 7.55 47.24
N ASP A 83 -2.17 7.44 46.20
CA ASP A 83 -2.25 8.26 45.00
C ASP A 83 -3.58 7.92 44.30
N ALA A 84 -4.59 8.75 44.55
CA ALA A 84 -5.91 8.62 43.98
C ALA A 84 -5.80 8.89 42.48
N MET A 85 -5.62 7.82 41.70
CA MET A 85 -5.69 7.90 40.24
C MET A 85 -6.97 8.66 39.87
N PRO A 86 -6.86 9.76 39.11
CA PRO A 86 -8.02 10.56 38.77
C PRO A 86 -9.00 9.65 38.05
N ALA A 87 -10.23 9.57 38.58
CA ALA A 87 -11.31 8.79 37.98
C ALA A 87 -11.49 9.27 36.53
N PHE A 88 -10.97 8.48 35.59
CA PHE A 88 -11.17 8.72 34.16
C PHE A 88 -12.66 8.54 33.89
N LYS A 89 -13.38 9.66 33.88
CA LYS A 89 -14.77 9.70 33.41
C LYS A 89 -14.76 9.11 32.00
N ALA A 90 -15.44 7.99 31.82
CA ALA A 90 -15.56 7.33 30.54
C ALA A 90 -16.07 8.35 29.51
N ARG A 91 -15.19 8.80 28.61
CA ARG A 91 -15.56 9.70 27.53
C ARG A 91 -16.23 8.86 26.46
N THR A 92 -17.51 9.10 26.23
CA THR A 92 -18.23 8.51 25.11
C THR A 92 -17.60 9.01 23.81
N VAL A 93 -17.03 8.11 23.03
CA VAL A 93 -16.48 8.43 21.70
C VAL A 93 -17.62 8.38 20.69
N HIS A 94 -17.87 9.50 20.02
CA HIS A 94 -18.83 9.57 18.91
C HIS A 94 -18.12 9.24 17.61
N LEU A 95 -18.49 8.12 16.99
CA LEU A 95 -17.98 7.74 15.67
C LEU A 95 -18.80 8.44 14.57
N PRO A 96 -18.16 9.07 13.57
CA PRO A 96 -18.88 9.66 12.46
C PRO A 96 -19.52 8.58 11.59
N LEU A 97 -20.73 8.85 11.10
CA LEU A 97 -21.46 7.91 10.23
C LEU A 97 -20.76 7.66 8.89
N GLN A 98 -19.94 8.62 8.44
CA GLN A 98 -19.19 8.55 7.19
C GLN A 98 -17.71 8.74 7.47
N LEU A 99 -16.88 8.04 6.70
CA LEU A 99 -15.44 8.29 6.68
C LEU A 99 -15.19 9.71 6.14
N PRO A 100 -14.42 10.56 6.82
CA PRO A 100 -14.12 11.91 6.35
C PRO A 100 -13.50 11.92 4.95
N ALA A 101 -13.84 12.92 4.15
CA ALA A 101 -13.13 13.19 2.91
C ALA A 101 -11.67 13.57 3.19
N SER A 102 -10.79 13.50 2.19
CA SER A 102 -9.43 14.03 2.31
C SER A 102 -9.50 15.50 2.76
N PRO A 103 -8.70 15.92 3.76
CA PRO A 103 -8.74 17.28 4.28
C PRO A 103 -8.27 18.33 3.25
N ARG A 104 -7.59 17.89 2.19
CA ARG A 104 -7.11 18.75 1.09
C ARG A 104 -7.39 18.08 -0.25
N PRO A 105 -7.60 18.85 -1.33
CA PRO A 105 -7.59 18.31 -2.69
C PRO A 105 -6.26 17.60 -2.92
N LEU A 106 -6.32 16.30 -3.19
CA LEU A 106 -5.13 15.51 -3.54
C LEU A 106 -4.88 15.68 -5.03
N ALA A 107 -3.64 16.00 -5.39
CA ALA A 107 -3.25 16.17 -6.78
C ALA A 107 -3.17 14.80 -7.47
N ASP A 108 -3.64 14.73 -8.71
CA ASP A 108 -3.37 13.59 -9.57
C ASP A 108 -1.88 13.55 -9.91
N VAL A 109 -1.32 12.33 -9.94
CA VAL A 109 0.07 12.13 -10.33
C VAL A 109 0.18 12.18 -11.84
N ASP A 110 0.87 13.20 -12.37
CA ASP A 110 1.28 13.22 -13.76
C ASP A 110 2.43 12.24 -13.98
N CYS A 111 2.09 11.00 -14.37
CA CYS A 111 3.05 9.94 -14.57
C CYS A 111 4.10 10.27 -15.66
N THR A 112 3.83 11.24 -16.55
CA THR A 112 4.78 11.65 -17.59
C THR A 112 5.95 12.48 -17.05
N THR A 113 5.81 12.99 -15.82
CA THR A 113 6.87 13.74 -15.13
C THR A 113 7.77 12.86 -14.27
N LEU A 114 7.43 11.58 -14.12
CA LEU A 114 8.24 10.64 -13.36
C LEU A 114 9.54 10.35 -14.11
N VAL A 115 10.64 10.40 -13.38
CA VAL A 115 11.95 10.05 -13.91
C VAL A 115 12.08 8.54 -13.90
N VAL A 116 12.53 7.97 -15.01
CA VAL A 116 12.84 6.55 -15.11
C VAL A 116 14.33 6.35 -15.31
N ASP A 117 14.83 5.19 -14.91
CA ASP A 117 16.22 4.82 -15.14
C ASP A 117 16.50 4.73 -16.65
N ALA A 118 17.76 4.96 -17.03
CA ALA A 118 18.18 5.09 -18.43
C ALA A 118 17.80 3.87 -19.30
N GLU A 119 17.73 2.68 -18.71
CA GLU A 119 17.34 1.42 -19.37
C GLU A 119 15.90 1.45 -19.90
N LEU A 120 15.05 2.32 -19.35
CA LEU A 120 13.64 2.46 -19.72
C LEU A 120 13.35 3.78 -20.44
N ALA A 121 14.37 4.58 -20.78
CA ALA A 121 14.20 5.91 -21.35
C ALA A 121 13.41 5.93 -22.67
N ASP A 122 13.54 4.88 -23.48
CA ASP A 122 12.86 4.75 -24.77
C ASP A 122 11.46 4.10 -24.69
N VAL A 123 11.03 3.71 -23.48
CA VAL A 123 9.75 3.01 -23.26
C VAL A 123 8.74 3.99 -22.67
N PRO A 124 7.52 4.12 -23.24
CA PRO A 124 6.49 4.97 -22.67
C PRO A 124 6.18 4.59 -21.21
N ILE A 125 6.26 5.54 -20.29
CA ILE A 125 6.07 5.30 -18.85
C ILE A 125 4.72 4.64 -18.52
N GLY A 126 3.67 4.97 -19.28
CA GLY A 126 2.36 4.32 -19.13
C GLY A 126 2.41 2.81 -19.42
N TYR A 127 3.23 2.38 -20.38
CA TYR A 127 3.43 0.97 -20.70
C TYR A 127 4.20 0.26 -19.59
N VAL A 128 5.29 0.86 -19.08
CA VAL A 128 6.07 0.33 -17.94
C VAL A 128 5.15 0.12 -16.73
N LEU A 129 4.38 1.14 -16.35
CA LEU A 129 3.46 1.05 -15.21
C LEU A 129 2.35 0.02 -15.43
N ALA A 130 1.81 -0.10 -16.64
CA ALA A 130 0.83 -1.13 -16.97
C ALA A 130 1.42 -2.54 -16.77
N GLN A 131 2.64 -2.77 -17.24
CA GLN A 131 3.33 -4.04 -17.08
C GLN A 131 3.64 -4.35 -15.60
N MET A 132 4.14 -3.37 -14.84
CA MET A 132 4.39 -3.56 -13.40
C MET A 132 3.10 -3.89 -12.63
N ARG A 133 1.99 -3.23 -12.94
CA ARG A 133 0.68 -3.52 -12.33
C ARG A 133 0.18 -4.92 -12.69
N ALA A 134 0.36 -5.35 -13.94
CA ALA A 134 0.03 -6.70 -14.36
C ALA A 134 0.83 -7.77 -13.59
N MET A 135 2.07 -7.44 -13.20
CA MET A 135 2.93 -8.29 -12.37
C MET A 135 2.78 -8.04 -10.86
N GLY A 136 1.81 -7.24 -10.42
CA GLY A 136 1.75 -6.69 -9.06
C GLY A 136 1.88 -7.73 -7.94
N ALA A 137 1.20 -8.87 -8.06
CA ALA A 137 1.30 -9.96 -7.08
C ALA A 137 2.70 -10.59 -7.03
N LEU A 138 3.37 -10.75 -8.19
CA LEU A 138 4.74 -11.27 -8.28
C LEU A 138 5.74 -10.28 -7.68
N LEU A 139 5.58 -8.99 -7.97
CA LEU A 139 6.42 -7.92 -7.42
C LEU A 139 6.26 -7.79 -5.91
N LEU A 140 5.03 -7.93 -5.38
CA LEU A 140 4.79 -7.97 -3.94
C LEU A 140 5.49 -9.17 -3.30
N ASN A 141 5.36 -10.35 -3.92
CA ASN A 141 6.04 -11.55 -3.43
C ASN A 141 7.57 -11.35 -3.38
N ALA A 142 8.14 -10.84 -4.46
CA ALA A 142 9.57 -10.49 -4.55
C ALA A 142 9.99 -9.52 -3.44
N ALA A 143 9.24 -8.44 -3.23
CA ALA A 143 9.51 -7.47 -2.18
C ALA A 143 9.48 -8.08 -0.77
N THR A 144 8.55 -9.00 -0.50
CA THR A 144 8.43 -9.67 0.81
C THR A 144 9.47 -10.76 1.09
N HIS A 145 10.16 -11.24 0.05
CA HIS A 145 11.19 -12.28 0.16
C HIS A 145 12.61 -11.70 0.17
N VAL A 146 12.75 -10.37 0.13
CA VAL A 146 14.05 -9.72 0.29
C VAL A 146 14.46 -9.74 1.77
N SER A 147 15.66 -10.23 2.03
CA SER A 147 16.28 -10.17 3.35
C SER A 147 17.11 -8.90 3.46
N ILE A 148 16.86 -8.06 4.48
CA ILE A 148 17.59 -6.81 4.70
C ILE A 148 18.65 -7.04 5.78
N GLU A 149 19.89 -6.69 5.49
CA GLU A 149 20.98 -6.68 6.47
C GLU A 149 20.90 -5.42 7.33
N ILE A 150 20.57 -5.58 8.61
CA ILE A 150 20.38 -4.46 9.52
C ILE A 150 21.67 -4.28 10.32
N PRO A 151 22.40 -3.16 10.12
CA PRO A 151 23.62 -2.92 10.87
C PRO A 151 23.28 -2.69 12.35
N ASN A 152 24.21 -3.06 13.23
CA ASN A 152 24.12 -2.74 14.64
C ASN A 152 24.50 -1.26 14.87
N ALA A 153 23.66 -0.34 14.40
CA ALA A 153 23.84 1.09 14.48
C ALA A 153 22.59 1.76 15.07
N LEU A 154 22.80 2.84 15.82
CA LEU A 154 21.71 3.63 16.43
C LEU A 154 20.87 4.39 15.39
N GLN A 155 21.46 4.69 14.23
CA GLN A 155 20.83 5.42 13.14
C GLN A 155 20.77 4.55 11.90
N LEU A 156 19.67 4.65 11.14
CA LEU A 156 19.54 3.95 9.88
C LEU A 156 20.52 4.56 8.86
N PRO A 157 21.34 3.75 8.19
CA PRO A 157 22.18 4.25 7.12
C PRO A 157 21.33 4.68 5.91
N ALA A 158 21.92 5.55 5.09
CA ALA A 158 21.38 6.00 3.81
C ALA A 158 21.09 4.86 2.82
N TYR A 159 21.86 3.76 2.92
CA TYR A 159 21.73 2.56 2.12
C TYR A 159 21.76 1.34 3.03
N LEU A 160 20.94 0.34 2.72
CA LEU A 160 20.99 -0.97 3.36
C LEU A 160 21.23 -2.04 2.30
N TRP A 161 22.01 -3.06 2.68
CA TRP A 161 22.19 -4.23 1.86
C TRP A 161 20.97 -5.12 1.96
N ALA A 162 20.53 -5.61 0.81
CA ALA A 162 19.43 -6.52 0.67
C ALA A 162 19.86 -7.71 -0.19
N THR A 163 19.41 -8.91 0.17
CA THR A 163 19.60 -10.11 -0.63
C THR A 163 18.25 -10.51 -1.22
N SER A 164 18.20 -10.62 -2.54
CA SER A 164 16.99 -10.97 -3.27
C SER A 164 17.01 -12.44 -3.67
N ASP A 165 16.06 -13.24 -3.18
CA ASP A 165 15.88 -14.64 -3.56
C ASP A 165 15.18 -14.78 -4.94
N SER A 166 15.49 -13.91 -5.90
CA SER A 166 14.80 -13.84 -7.20
C SER A 166 14.85 -15.16 -7.97
N HIS A 167 15.98 -15.88 -7.90
CA HIS A 167 16.15 -17.20 -8.51
C HIS A 167 15.22 -18.26 -7.91
N ARG A 168 15.00 -18.22 -6.60
CA ARG A 168 14.09 -19.16 -5.93
C ARG A 168 12.64 -18.89 -6.34
N ILE A 169 12.23 -17.62 -6.38
CA ILE A 169 10.89 -17.23 -6.82
C ILE A 169 10.65 -17.67 -8.27
N ALA A 170 11.67 -17.52 -9.14
CA ALA A 170 11.62 -17.99 -10.51
C ALA A 170 11.34 -19.49 -10.61
N SER A 171 12.06 -20.27 -9.80
CA SER A 171 11.92 -21.71 -9.74
C SER A 171 10.51 -22.10 -9.28
N GLU A 172 9.99 -21.51 -8.20
CA GLU A 172 8.64 -21.79 -7.70
C GLU A 172 7.54 -21.45 -8.73
N LEU A 173 7.71 -20.36 -9.50
CA LEU A 173 6.79 -19.98 -10.57
C LEU A 173 6.86 -20.91 -11.78
N ALA A 174 8.05 -21.40 -12.13
CA ALA A 174 8.24 -22.34 -13.23
C ALA A 174 7.53 -23.69 -12.99
N HIS A 175 7.43 -24.12 -11.73
CA HIS A 175 6.69 -25.34 -11.38
C HIS A 175 5.17 -25.17 -11.40
N SER A 176 4.69 -23.94 -11.15
CA SER A 176 3.25 -23.66 -11.03
C SER A 176 2.58 -23.32 -12.36
N SER A 177 3.34 -22.90 -13.37
CA SER A 177 2.81 -22.52 -14.69
C SER A 177 3.36 -23.42 -15.79
N SER A 178 2.47 -24.05 -16.56
CA SER A 178 2.80 -24.75 -17.81
C SER A 178 3.42 -23.83 -18.89
N ARG A 179 3.50 -22.53 -18.63
CA ARG A 179 4.22 -21.55 -19.45
C ARG A 179 5.41 -21.07 -18.65
N THR A 180 6.61 -21.33 -19.16
CA THR A 180 7.84 -20.77 -18.61
C THR A 180 7.69 -19.24 -18.54
N PRO A 181 7.75 -18.62 -17.34
CA PRO A 181 7.77 -17.16 -17.27
C PRO A 181 9.04 -16.69 -17.99
N THR A 182 8.87 -15.92 -19.05
CA THR A 182 9.98 -15.46 -19.91
C THR A 182 10.82 -14.36 -19.26
N CYS A 183 10.40 -13.81 -18.12
CA CYS A 183 11.12 -12.74 -17.42
C CYS A 183 10.98 -12.87 -15.90
N LEU A 184 12.10 -12.75 -15.19
CA LEU A 184 12.15 -12.65 -13.74
C LEU A 184 11.51 -11.34 -13.27
N PRO A 185 10.83 -11.30 -12.11
CA PRO A 185 10.42 -10.02 -11.55
C PRO A 185 11.67 -9.17 -11.27
N PRO A 186 11.67 -7.87 -11.60
CA PRO A 186 12.75 -6.98 -11.20
C PRO A 186 12.88 -6.96 -9.67
N PRO A 187 14.08 -6.71 -9.12
CA PRO A 187 14.26 -6.55 -7.69
C PRO A 187 13.63 -5.24 -7.19
N PRO A 188 13.35 -5.12 -5.88
CA PRO A 188 13.00 -3.84 -5.26
C PRO A 188 14.08 -2.80 -5.49
N THR A 189 13.69 -1.53 -5.59
CA THR A 189 14.62 -0.42 -5.87
C THR A 189 14.90 0.45 -4.66
N HIS A 190 14.07 0.36 -3.62
CA HIS A 190 14.19 1.18 -2.41
C HIS A 190 13.81 0.37 -1.18
N ILE A 191 14.22 0.86 0.00
CA ILE A 191 13.68 0.43 1.29
C ILE A 191 12.96 1.62 1.92
N LEU A 192 11.68 1.44 2.25
CA LEU A 192 10.93 2.41 3.04
C LEU A 192 11.16 2.14 4.52
N ALA A 193 11.65 3.13 5.24
CA ALA A 193 11.78 3.12 6.69
C ALA A 193 10.58 3.83 7.32
N VAL A 194 9.53 3.05 7.60
CA VAL A 194 8.26 3.57 8.13
C VAL A 194 8.35 3.74 9.65
N ARG A 195 8.19 4.99 10.10
CA ARG A 195 8.13 5.40 11.51
C ARG A 195 6.72 5.88 11.84
N ALA A 196 6.13 5.35 12.91
CA ALA A 196 4.80 5.73 13.34
C ALA A 196 4.68 5.62 14.87
N PRO A 197 3.75 6.36 15.51
CA PRO A 197 3.60 6.37 16.96
C PRO A 197 2.99 5.09 17.56
N ASP A 198 2.36 4.25 16.73
CA ASP A 198 1.72 2.99 17.13
C ASP A 198 2.71 1.81 17.24
N VAL A 199 3.95 2.00 16.79
CA VAL A 199 5.04 1.02 16.88
C VAL A 199 6.31 1.67 17.39
N GLU A 200 7.00 1.03 18.33
CA GLU A 200 8.30 1.54 18.82
C GLU A 200 9.42 1.37 17.79
N ARG A 201 9.23 0.46 16.83
CA ARG A 201 10.26 0.03 15.88
C ARG A 201 10.00 0.59 14.50
N VAL A 202 11.09 0.81 13.77
CA VAL A 202 11.01 1.16 12.35
C VAL A 202 10.65 -0.08 11.56
N LEU A 203 9.60 0.02 10.75
CA LEU A 203 9.25 -1.01 9.78
C LEU A 203 10.04 -0.76 8.49
N LEU A 204 10.95 -1.67 8.15
CA LEU A 204 11.74 -1.61 6.92
C LEU A 204 11.04 -2.45 5.84
N VAL A 205 10.70 -1.81 4.71
CA VAL A 205 9.92 -2.45 3.64
C VAL A 205 10.61 -2.25 2.30
N PRO A 206 11.16 -3.30 1.68
CA PRO A 206 11.62 -3.25 0.30
C PRO A 206 10.46 -2.92 -0.63
N VAL A 207 10.65 -1.99 -1.57
CA VAL A 207 9.61 -1.58 -2.52
C VAL A 207 10.13 -1.34 -3.93
N HIS A 208 9.24 -1.49 -4.90
CA HIS A 208 9.44 -1.01 -6.26
C HIS A 208 8.99 0.45 -6.31
N GLY A 209 9.95 1.36 -6.20
CA GLY A 209 9.70 2.79 -5.98
C GLY A 209 8.79 3.42 -7.04
N LEU A 210 8.90 3.00 -8.30
CA LEU A 210 8.06 3.49 -9.40
C LEU A 210 6.56 3.23 -9.20
N LEU A 211 6.17 2.11 -8.56
CA LEU A 211 4.77 1.87 -8.23
C LEU A 211 4.25 2.88 -7.21
N PHE A 212 5.05 3.22 -6.20
CA PHE A 212 4.71 4.20 -5.18
C PHE A 212 4.67 5.63 -5.75
N ALA A 213 5.70 5.99 -6.53
CA ALA A 213 5.78 7.28 -7.22
C ALA A 213 4.56 7.52 -8.13
N SER A 214 4.06 6.48 -8.81
CA SER A 214 2.85 6.57 -9.65
C SER A 214 1.54 6.81 -8.88
N ARG A 215 1.56 6.70 -7.54
CA ARG A 215 0.39 6.82 -6.67
C ARG A 215 0.42 8.03 -5.75
N SER A 216 1.59 8.62 -5.56
CA SER A 216 1.77 9.79 -4.71
C SER A 216 2.78 10.74 -5.35
N SER A 217 2.36 11.99 -5.55
CA SER A 217 3.26 13.06 -5.97
C SER A 217 4.32 13.37 -4.92
N SER A 218 4.03 13.12 -3.63
CA SER A 218 5.00 13.27 -2.54
C SER A 218 6.08 12.18 -2.56
N LEU A 219 5.83 11.08 -3.27
CA LEU A 219 6.76 9.97 -3.45
C LEU A 219 7.34 9.90 -4.86
N SER A 220 7.20 10.96 -5.67
CA SER A 220 7.73 10.99 -7.05
C SER A 220 9.23 10.69 -7.11
N ILE A 221 9.94 10.98 -6.03
CA ILE A 221 11.36 10.75 -5.89
C ILE A 221 11.78 9.27 -5.90
N LEU A 222 10.84 8.37 -5.65
CA LEU A 222 11.07 6.94 -5.71
C LEU A 222 11.05 6.40 -7.15
N SER A 223 10.79 7.24 -8.15
CA SER A 223 10.55 6.82 -9.54
C SER A 223 11.78 6.25 -10.24
N SER A 224 12.98 6.67 -9.83
CA SER A 224 14.26 6.22 -10.37
C SER A 224 15.29 6.05 -9.26
N ALA A 225 16.46 5.52 -9.60
CA ALA A 225 17.59 5.52 -8.67
C ALA A 225 18.04 6.96 -8.34
N PRO A 226 18.61 7.20 -7.14
CA PRO A 226 18.95 8.55 -6.66
C PRO A 226 19.81 9.36 -7.63
N GLN A 227 20.76 8.73 -8.32
CA GLN A 227 21.67 9.39 -9.27
C GLN A 227 21.00 9.94 -10.53
N PHE A 228 19.77 9.50 -10.84
CA PHE A 228 19.02 9.99 -11.98
C PHE A 228 18.00 11.07 -11.59
N GLN A 229 17.77 11.28 -10.29
CA GLN A 229 16.77 12.24 -9.81
C GLN A 229 17.25 13.69 -9.99
N PRO A 230 16.37 14.62 -10.41
CA PRO A 230 16.74 16.02 -10.58
C PRO A 230 17.11 16.64 -9.23
N GLY A 231 18.27 17.28 -9.15
CA GLY A 231 18.73 17.93 -7.91
C GLY A 231 19.45 16.99 -6.93
N PHE A 232 19.94 15.82 -7.38
CA PHE A 232 20.88 15.00 -6.62
C PHE A 232 22.29 15.59 -6.76
N PRO A 233 22.73 16.43 -5.80
CA PRO A 233 22.91 16.05 -4.39
C PRO A 233 22.16 16.87 -3.31
N ASP A 234 21.36 17.87 -3.71
CA ASP A 234 20.69 18.84 -2.82
C ASP A 234 19.29 18.39 -2.34
N HIS A 235 18.80 17.23 -2.80
CA HIS A 235 17.48 16.77 -2.44
C HIS A 235 17.44 16.16 -1.02
N PRO A 236 16.67 16.73 -0.06
CA PRO A 236 16.73 16.35 1.36
C PRO A 236 16.20 14.94 1.66
N ALA A 237 15.40 14.36 0.77
CA ALA A 237 14.81 13.02 0.94
C ALA A 237 15.60 11.89 0.28
N LEU A 238 16.69 12.19 -0.45
CA LEU A 238 17.55 11.16 -1.05
C LEU A 238 18.90 11.13 -0.36
N PRO A 239 19.53 9.95 -0.26
CA PRO A 239 20.85 9.84 0.32
C PRO A 239 21.90 10.48 -0.58
N SER A 240 22.50 11.61 -0.17
CA SER A 240 23.50 12.33 -0.99
C SER A 240 24.78 11.55 -1.30
N SER A 241 25.01 10.40 -0.64
CA SER A 241 26.18 9.55 -0.87
C SER A 241 26.00 8.69 -2.12
N LEU A 242 27.08 8.46 -2.87
CA LEU A 242 27.09 7.47 -3.94
C LEU A 242 26.70 6.09 -3.40
N THR A 243 25.99 5.32 -4.22
CA THR A 243 25.66 3.92 -3.91
C THR A 243 26.94 3.16 -3.56
N PRO A 244 27.00 2.48 -2.41
CA PRO A 244 28.17 1.72 -2.04
C PRO A 244 28.41 0.59 -3.06
N THR A 245 29.63 0.49 -3.56
CA THR A 245 30.06 -0.65 -4.38
C THR A 245 30.27 -1.87 -3.50
N SER A 246 29.70 -3.02 -3.87
CA SER A 246 29.99 -4.27 -3.15
C SER A 246 31.43 -4.69 -3.47
N ALA A 247 32.18 -5.05 -2.43
CA ALA A 247 33.47 -5.74 -2.61
C ALA A 247 33.27 -7.25 -2.87
N ASP A 248 32.08 -7.77 -2.57
CA ASP A 248 31.72 -9.18 -2.73
C ASP A 248 31.11 -9.43 -4.11
N ASP A 249 31.51 -10.56 -4.72
CA ASP A 249 30.99 -11.09 -5.99
C ASP A 249 29.60 -11.74 -5.86
N ASN A 250 28.81 -11.42 -4.83
CA ASN A 250 27.46 -11.99 -4.69
C ASN A 250 26.47 -11.21 -5.59
N PRO A 251 26.00 -11.80 -6.71
CA PRO A 251 25.12 -11.12 -7.65
C PRO A 251 23.72 -10.85 -7.08
N ASP A 252 23.31 -11.57 -6.03
CA ASP A 252 21.99 -11.43 -5.41
C ASP A 252 21.94 -10.35 -4.32
N ARG A 253 23.11 -9.78 -3.96
CA ARG A 253 23.23 -8.75 -2.93
C ARG A 253 23.22 -7.36 -3.56
N ILE A 254 22.23 -6.56 -3.22
CA ILE A 254 21.98 -5.23 -3.78
C ILE A 254 21.94 -4.17 -2.68
N ALA A 255 22.57 -3.01 -2.92
CA ALA A 255 22.47 -1.86 -2.03
C ALA A 255 21.25 -1.03 -2.40
N LEU A 256 20.28 -0.94 -1.48
CA LEU A 256 19.05 -0.19 -1.71
C LEU A 256 19.06 1.11 -0.90
N PRO A 257 18.74 2.27 -1.52
CA PRO A 257 18.57 3.52 -0.80
C PRO A 257 17.41 3.41 0.19
N VAL A 258 17.60 3.96 1.39
CA VAL A 258 16.60 4.00 2.45
C VAL A 258 15.89 5.35 2.43
N VAL A 259 14.56 5.32 2.36
CA VAL A 259 13.72 6.52 2.40
C VAL A 259 12.83 6.47 3.63
N GLU A 260 13.01 7.42 4.53
CA GLU A 260 12.22 7.50 5.76
C GLU A 260 10.82 8.07 5.49
N LEU A 261 9.80 7.38 6.01
CA LEU A 261 8.41 7.83 5.97
C LEU A 261 7.88 7.98 7.40
N LYS A 262 7.33 9.15 7.71
CA LYS A 262 6.62 9.40 8.98
C LYS A 262 5.13 9.25 8.75
N LEU A 263 4.57 8.14 9.22
CA LEU A 263 3.16 7.81 9.05
C LEU A 263 2.39 7.90 10.38
N PRO A 264 1.10 8.23 10.33
CA PRO A 264 0.21 8.13 11.48
C PRO A 264 0.08 6.71 12.06
N SER A 265 0.16 5.67 11.23
CA SER A 265 0.19 4.28 11.69
C SER A 265 1.14 3.42 10.85
N ALA A 266 1.92 2.55 11.50
CA ALA A 266 2.65 1.51 10.79
C ALA A 266 1.80 0.25 10.64
N ILE A 267 0.82 0.03 11.53
CA ILE A 267 -0.02 -1.17 11.52
C ILE A 267 -0.88 -1.26 10.26
N ALA A 268 -1.36 -0.13 9.72
CA ALA A 268 -2.14 -0.13 8.49
C ALA A 268 -1.31 -0.13 7.20
N PHE A 269 0.00 0.14 7.29
CA PHE A 269 0.88 0.22 6.12
C PHE A 269 0.93 -1.06 5.28
N PRO A 270 0.95 -2.29 5.85
CA PRO A 270 0.89 -3.52 5.05
C PRO A 270 -0.36 -3.65 4.16
N LEU A 271 -1.50 -3.09 4.57
CA LEU A 271 -2.72 -3.06 3.76
C LEU A 271 -2.55 -2.14 2.56
N LEU A 272 -1.97 -0.96 2.78
CA LEU A 272 -1.66 0.00 1.73
C LEU A 272 -0.64 -0.57 0.74
N LEU A 273 0.43 -1.18 1.25
CA LEU A 273 1.45 -1.88 0.46
C LEU A 273 0.78 -2.91 -0.47
N THR A 274 -0.01 -3.82 0.10
CA THR A 274 -0.70 -4.87 -0.66
C THR A 274 -1.62 -4.27 -1.74
N PHE A 275 -2.36 -3.20 -1.41
CA PHE A 275 -3.22 -2.54 -2.38
C PHE A 275 -2.43 -1.86 -3.51
N ILE A 276 -1.32 -1.16 -3.21
CA ILE A 276 -0.49 -0.49 -4.22
C ILE A 276 0.00 -1.50 -5.26
N TYR A 277 0.46 -2.67 -4.83
CA TYR A 277 0.90 -3.73 -5.73
C TYR A 277 -0.25 -4.39 -6.48
N THR A 278 -1.27 -4.87 -5.78
CA THR A 278 -2.27 -5.77 -6.37
C THR A 278 -3.42 -5.05 -7.05
N GLN A 279 -3.69 -3.79 -6.65
CA GLN A 279 -4.88 -3.03 -7.06
C GLN A 279 -6.20 -3.78 -6.83
N ASN A 280 -6.19 -4.74 -5.91
CA ASN A 280 -7.31 -5.62 -5.66
C ASN A 280 -8.14 -5.08 -4.48
N ASN A 281 -9.23 -4.38 -4.83
CA ASN A 281 -10.17 -3.85 -3.85
C ASN A 281 -10.89 -4.95 -3.05
N SER A 282 -11.18 -6.11 -3.66
CA SER A 282 -11.79 -7.24 -2.96
C SER A 282 -10.86 -7.80 -1.88
N LEU A 283 -9.57 -7.90 -2.17
CA LEU A 283 -8.55 -8.33 -1.21
C LEU A 283 -8.40 -7.30 -0.08
N LEU A 284 -8.34 -6.01 -0.41
CA LEU A 284 -8.30 -4.95 0.59
C LEU A 284 -9.56 -4.97 1.48
N LEU A 285 -10.75 -5.06 0.89
CA LEU A 285 -12.01 -5.09 1.61
C LEU A 285 -12.09 -6.29 2.57
N SER A 286 -11.72 -7.48 2.10
CA SER A 286 -11.70 -8.68 2.95
C SER A 286 -10.66 -8.61 4.08
N SER A 287 -9.62 -7.78 3.95
CA SER A 287 -8.64 -7.51 5.00
C SER A 287 -9.12 -6.47 6.02
N LEU A 288 -9.98 -5.54 5.60
CA LEU A 288 -10.56 -4.49 6.44
C LEU A 288 -11.78 -4.95 7.24
N LEU A 289 -12.54 -5.92 6.72
CA LEU A 289 -13.72 -6.46 7.39
C LEU A 289 -13.39 -7.67 8.26
N PRO A 290 -14.10 -7.88 9.38
CA PRO A 290 -13.98 -9.12 10.13
C PRO A 290 -14.53 -10.28 9.30
N LYS A 291 -13.90 -11.45 9.44
CA LYS A 291 -14.45 -12.70 8.92
C LYS A 291 -15.52 -13.19 9.91
N PRO A 292 -16.78 -13.37 9.51
CA PRO A 292 -17.80 -13.89 10.42
C PRO A 292 -17.41 -15.30 10.87
N MET A 293 -17.65 -15.60 12.15
CA MET A 293 -17.48 -16.95 12.66
C MET A 293 -18.77 -17.76 12.42
N GLY A 294 -18.67 -18.95 11.81
CA GLY A 294 -19.80 -19.87 11.63
C GLY A 294 -20.54 -19.76 10.29
N ALA A 295 -21.81 -20.18 10.27
CA ALA A 295 -22.63 -20.38 9.06
C ALA A 295 -22.90 -19.10 8.24
N ALA A 296 -22.62 -17.91 8.77
CA ALA A 296 -22.78 -16.65 8.06
C ALA A 296 -21.73 -16.41 6.96
N SER A 297 -20.79 -17.35 6.75
CA SER A 297 -19.80 -17.27 5.67
C SER A 297 -20.42 -17.28 4.26
N GLU A 298 -21.61 -17.85 4.06
CA GLU A 298 -22.24 -17.88 2.73
C GLU A 298 -22.65 -16.48 2.25
N ALA A 299 -23.03 -15.59 3.18
CA ALA A 299 -23.43 -14.21 2.88
C ALA A 299 -22.29 -13.37 2.27
N PHE A 300 -21.03 -13.79 2.43
CA PHE A 300 -19.86 -13.13 1.84
C PHE A 300 -19.61 -13.53 0.38
N SER A 301 -20.31 -14.55 -0.13
CA SER A 301 -20.12 -15.05 -1.49
C SER A 301 -20.78 -14.15 -2.54
N SER A 302 -21.80 -13.36 -2.15
CA SER A 302 -22.53 -12.47 -3.05
C SER A 302 -23.29 -11.32 -2.35
N PRO A 303 -22.69 -10.58 -1.39
CA PRO A 303 -23.36 -9.42 -0.81
C PRO A 303 -23.46 -8.32 -1.87
N THR A 304 -24.68 -7.83 -2.13
CA THR A 304 -24.92 -6.81 -3.17
C THR A 304 -24.84 -5.41 -2.57
N THR A 305 -25.07 -5.27 -1.26
CA THR A 305 -25.19 -3.97 -0.59
C THR A 305 -24.41 -3.91 0.74
N ALA A 306 -24.02 -2.69 1.14
CA ALA A 306 -23.37 -2.46 2.44
C ALA A 306 -24.27 -2.85 3.63
N THR A 307 -25.58 -2.72 3.47
CA THR A 307 -26.59 -3.08 4.48
C THR A 307 -26.67 -4.59 4.72
N GLU A 308 -26.66 -5.41 3.67
CA GLU A 308 -26.63 -6.87 3.81
C GLU A 308 -25.38 -7.33 4.57
N LEU A 309 -24.23 -6.72 4.25
CA LEU A 309 -22.97 -7.06 4.89
C LEU A 309 -22.92 -6.58 6.35
N ALA A 310 -23.49 -5.41 6.64
CA ALA A 310 -23.64 -4.91 7.99
C ALA A 310 -24.51 -5.84 8.85
N GLU A 311 -25.64 -6.31 8.33
CA GLU A 311 -26.50 -7.28 9.01
C GLU A 311 -25.78 -8.61 9.25
N ALA A 312 -25.01 -9.10 8.27
CA ALA A 312 -24.21 -10.31 8.44
C ALA A 312 -23.12 -10.18 9.52
N LEU A 313 -22.62 -8.96 9.74
CA LEU A 313 -21.59 -8.66 10.73
C LEU A 313 -22.13 -8.26 12.11
N ARG A 314 -23.44 -8.06 12.26
CA ARG A 314 -24.04 -7.62 13.54
C ARG A 314 -23.83 -8.62 14.68
N SER A 315 -23.56 -9.89 14.40
CA SER A 315 -23.27 -10.90 15.42
C SER A 315 -21.80 -10.89 15.89
N CYS A 316 -20.92 -10.11 15.25
CA CYS A 316 -19.52 -10.02 15.66
C CYS A 316 -19.38 -9.26 16.99
N PRO A 317 -18.41 -9.61 17.85
CA PRO A 317 -18.17 -8.85 19.08
C PRO A 317 -17.93 -7.34 18.81
N GLU A 318 -18.56 -6.45 19.58
CA GLU A 318 -18.42 -4.98 19.39
C GLU A 318 -16.95 -4.54 19.41
N LYS A 319 -16.15 -5.11 20.32
CA LYS A 319 -14.70 -4.84 20.41
C LYS A 319 -13.96 -5.14 19.09
N LEU A 320 -14.35 -6.20 18.38
CA LEU A 320 -13.77 -6.55 17.08
C LEU A 320 -14.18 -5.53 16.01
N LEU A 321 -15.44 -5.10 15.99
CA LEU A 321 -15.93 -4.08 15.06
C LEU A 321 -15.18 -2.75 15.29
N LEU A 322 -15.07 -2.31 16.54
CA LEU A 322 -14.31 -1.10 16.91
C LEU A 322 -12.83 -1.19 16.50
N HIS A 323 -12.20 -2.35 16.71
CA HIS A 323 -10.82 -2.56 16.25
C HIS A 323 -10.69 -2.42 14.73
N ARG A 324 -11.64 -2.96 13.96
CA ARG A 324 -11.65 -2.83 12.49
C ARG A 324 -11.95 -1.41 12.02
N VAL A 325 -12.82 -0.68 12.70
CA VAL A 325 -13.06 0.76 12.44
C VAL A 325 -11.78 1.56 12.66
N SER A 326 -11.05 1.29 13.74
CA SER A 326 -9.76 1.91 14.01
C SER A 326 -8.74 1.61 12.90
N LEU A 327 -8.72 0.39 12.37
CA LEU A 327 -7.83 0.00 11.27
C LEU A 327 -8.16 0.74 9.96
N VAL A 328 -9.46 0.88 9.61
CA VAL A 328 -9.87 1.67 8.44
C VAL A 328 -9.49 3.14 8.62
N HIS A 329 -9.66 3.70 9.82
CA HIS A 329 -9.26 5.08 10.11
C HIS A 329 -7.73 5.25 9.99
N ALA A 330 -6.95 4.32 10.55
CA ALA A 330 -5.50 4.34 10.45
C ALA A 330 -5.02 4.31 8.98
N LEU A 331 -5.61 3.43 8.16
CA LEU A 331 -5.33 3.40 6.72
C LEU A 331 -5.69 4.72 6.03
N TRP A 332 -6.84 5.31 6.36
CA TRP A 332 -7.23 6.63 5.86
C TRP A 332 -6.20 7.71 6.21
N GLN A 333 -5.70 7.72 7.44
CA GLN A 333 -4.68 8.69 7.88
C GLN A 333 -3.36 8.51 7.10
N ASP A 334 -2.92 7.28 6.89
CA ASP A 334 -1.69 7.00 6.12
C ASP A 334 -1.84 7.41 4.65
N VAL A 335 -2.99 7.14 4.03
CA VAL A 335 -3.31 7.55 2.66
C VAL A 335 -3.31 9.08 2.51
N VAL A 336 -3.85 9.80 3.50
CA VAL A 336 -3.81 11.27 3.56
C VAL A 336 -2.37 11.76 3.73
N ALA A 337 -1.62 11.19 4.67
CA ALA A 337 -0.23 11.58 4.94
C ALA A 337 0.67 11.40 3.70
N LEU A 338 0.44 10.32 2.95
CA LEU A 338 1.15 10.04 1.71
C LEU A 338 0.56 10.75 0.48
N SER A 339 -0.51 11.55 0.63
CA SER A 339 -1.17 12.26 -0.48
C SER A 339 -1.56 11.35 -1.66
N ILE A 340 -2.10 10.15 -1.38
CA ILE A 340 -2.47 9.19 -2.41
C ILE A 340 -3.89 9.47 -2.93
N ASN A 341 -4.01 9.84 -4.21
CA ASN A 341 -5.30 10.14 -4.86
C ASN A 341 -5.89 8.95 -5.65
N ASP A 342 -6.08 7.79 -5.02
CA ASP A 342 -6.64 6.61 -5.69
C ASP A 342 -8.15 6.43 -5.44
N LYS A 343 -8.98 6.68 -6.46
CA LYS A 343 -10.44 6.62 -6.34
C LYS A 343 -10.96 5.26 -5.84
N LEU A 344 -10.32 4.16 -6.24
CA LEU A 344 -10.73 2.81 -5.88
C LEU A 344 -10.41 2.50 -4.41
N LEU A 345 -9.22 2.89 -3.94
CA LEU A 345 -8.80 2.81 -2.54
C LEU A 345 -9.77 3.60 -1.64
N TRP A 346 -10.01 4.86 -1.99
CA TRP A 346 -10.92 5.75 -1.26
C TRP A 346 -12.35 5.22 -1.22
N ALA A 347 -12.85 4.63 -2.31
CA ALA A 347 -14.17 4.00 -2.34
C ALA A 347 -14.23 2.76 -1.46
N THR A 348 -13.19 1.93 -1.48
CA THR A 348 -13.10 0.69 -0.70
C THR A 348 -13.09 0.99 0.79
N MET A 349 -12.30 1.98 1.24
CA MET A 349 -12.29 2.39 2.65
C MET A 349 -13.65 2.95 3.10
N ARG A 350 -14.32 3.78 2.28
CA ARG A 350 -15.65 4.29 2.58
C ARG A 350 -16.70 3.17 2.69
N PHE A 351 -16.63 2.19 1.78
CA PHE A 351 -17.51 1.04 1.82
C PHE A 351 -17.28 0.20 3.09
N ALA A 352 -16.03 -0.12 3.41
CA ALA A 352 -15.68 -0.85 4.63
C ALA A 352 -16.16 -0.10 5.90
N TRP A 353 -15.96 1.22 5.95
CA TRP A 353 -16.44 2.06 7.05
C TRP A 353 -17.97 1.98 7.22
N ALA A 354 -18.71 2.15 6.12
CA ALA A 354 -20.17 2.12 6.14
C ALA A 354 -20.71 0.77 6.63
N VAL A 355 -20.10 -0.33 6.20
CA VAL A 355 -20.45 -1.69 6.65
C VAL A 355 -20.21 -1.85 8.15
N LEU A 356 -19.03 -1.44 8.66
CA LEU A 356 -18.67 -1.60 10.06
C LEU A 356 -19.53 -0.73 10.99
N VAL A 357 -19.74 0.53 10.63
CA VAL A 357 -20.60 1.44 11.41
C VAL A 357 -22.06 1.00 11.34
N GLY A 358 -22.52 0.52 10.17
CA GLY A 358 -23.84 -0.09 10.01
C GLY A 358 -24.03 -1.29 10.94
N ALA A 359 -23.06 -2.21 11.00
CA ALA A 359 -23.14 -3.39 11.87
C ALA A 359 -23.28 -3.01 13.36
N MET A 360 -22.50 -2.04 13.84
CA MET A 360 -22.62 -1.54 15.21
C MET A 360 -23.96 -0.82 15.47
N ALA A 361 -24.51 -0.12 14.48
CA ALA A 361 -25.82 0.50 14.60
C ALA A 361 -26.93 -0.56 14.72
N CYS A 362 -26.85 -1.65 13.95
CA CYS A 362 -27.77 -2.79 14.05
C CYS A 362 -27.71 -3.43 15.45
N GLN A 363 -26.51 -3.65 16.01
CA GLN A 363 -26.35 -4.17 17.38
C GLN A 363 -27.08 -3.33 18.42
N ARG A 364 -26.85 -2.02 18.41
CA ARG A 364 -27.48 -1.09 19.38
C ARG A 364 -29.00 -1.03 19.24
N ARG A 365 -29.51 -1.19 18.01
CA ARG A 365 -30.95 -1.26 17.74
C ARG A 365 -31.56 -2.52 18.37
N ASP A 366 -30.92 -3.67 18.19
CA ASP A 366 -31.40 -4.94 18.74
C ASP A 366 -31.37 -4.92 20.28
N GLU A 367 -30.29 -4.40 20.90
CA GLU A 367 -30.21 -4.21 22.35
C GLU A 367 -31.29 -3.25 22.90
N ALA A 368 -31.68 -2.23 22.14
CA ALA A 368 -32.73 -1.31 22.53
C ALA A 368 -34.11 -1.99 22.52
N LEU A 369 -34.38 -2.82 21.50
CA LEU A 369 -35.62 -3.59 21.41
C LEU A 369 -35.71 -4.61 22.53
N GLU A 370 -34.64 -5.36 22.81
CA GLU A 370 -34.62 -6.32 23.94
C GLU A 370 -34.85 -5.63 25.29
N ARG A 371 -34.34 -4.42 25.48
CA ARG A 371 -34.57 -3.65 26.72
C ARG A 371 -36.02 -3.20 26.85
N MET A 372 -36.69 -2.87 25.75
CA MET A 372 -38.11 -2.52 25.75
C MET A 372 -38.98 -3.74 26.06
N ASP A 373 -38.68 -4.89 25.47
CA ASP A 373 -39.43 -6.14 25.70
C ASP A 373 -39.33 -6.63 27.15
N ARG A 374 -38.20 -6.38 27.83
CA ARG A 374 -38.02 -6.73 29.26
C ARG A 374 -38.76 -5.80 30.23
N GLN A 375 -39.29 -4.67 29.77
CA GLN A 375 -40.01 -3.70 30.61
C GLN A 375 -41.53 -3.89 30.58
N VAL A 376 -42.04 -4.64 29.61
CA VAL A 376 -43.46 -5.04 29.49
C VAL A 376 -43.69 -6.33 30.26
#